data_AF-A0A060CRZ5-F1
#
_entry.id   AF-A0A060CRZ5-F1
#
_cell.length_a   1.000
_cell.length_b   1.000
_cell.length_c   1.000
_cell.angle_alpha   90.00
_cell.angle_beta   90.00
_cell.angle_gamma   90.00
#
_symmetry.space_group_name_H-M   'P 1'
#
loop_
_entity.id
_entity.type
_entity.pdbx_description
1 polymer ?
#
loop_
_entity_poly.entity_id
_entity_poly.type
_entity_poly.pdbx_seq_one_letter_code
_entity_poly.pdbx_strand_id
1 'polypeptide(L)' 'MVMDLVVRFDYGASVPWVRRLDGALSIVAGPDALDLRTPVDTRGDDMATVADFTVLAGDTVPFVLTWHRSHLPPPPPIDA' A
#
# COMPACT_ATOMS: atom_id res chain seq x y z
N MET A 1 -16.19 2.39 7.10
CA MET A 1 -14.79 2.74 7.46
C MET A 1 -14.14 3.36 6.24
N VAL A 2 -13.23 4.30 6.45
CA VAL A 2 -12.45 4.92 5.37
C VAL A 2 -10.97 4.73 5.66
N MET A 3 -10.19 4.46 4.63
CA MET A 3 -8.73 4.46 4.66
C MET A 3 -8.20 5.61 3.81
N ASP A 4 -7.19 6.30 4.33
CA ASP A 4 -6.37 7.26 3.59
C ASP A 4 -4.89 6.96 3.84
N LEU A 5 -4.15 6.61 2.78
CA LEU A 5 -2.73 6.29 2.81
C LEU A 5 -1.97 7.27 1.91
N VAL A 6 -1.17 8.13 2.55
CA VAL A 6 -0.22 9.03 1.91
C VAL A 6 1.20 8.59 2.24
N VAL A 7 1.94 8.14 1.23
CA VAL A 7 3.34 7.71 1.38
C VAL A 7 4.28 8.85 1.01
N ARG A 8 5.22 9.17 1.90
CA ARG A 8 6.17 10.27 1.74
C ARG A 8 7.61 9.76 1.78
N PHE A 9 8.07 9.20 0.67
CA PHE A 9 9.48 8.91 0.48
C PHE A 9 10.29 10.21 0.46
N ASP A 10 11.53 10.16 0.96
CA ASP A 10 12.42 11.33 1.05
C ASP A 10 11.75 12.54 1.70
N TYR A 11 10.98 12.34 2.78
CA TYR A 11 10.19 13.38 3.44
C TYR A 11 9.18 14.10 2.51
N GLY A 12 8.70 13.40 1.48
CA GLY A 12 7.74 13.94 0.51
C GLY A 12 8.38 14.69 -0.66
N ALA A 13 9.71 14.65 -0.79
CA ALA A 13 10.39 15.21 -1.96
C ALA A 13 10.14 14.39 -3.24
N SER A 14 9.87 13.10 -3.08
CA SER A 14 9.67 12.15 -4.18
C SER A 14 8.19 11.80 -4.32
N VAL A 15 7.68 11.93 -5.55
CA VAL A 15 6.33 11.48 -5.90
C VAL A 15 6.36 9.99 -6.26
N PRO A 16 5.67 9.11 -5.51
CA PRO A 16 5.71 7.68 -5.78
C PRO A 16 4.86 7.30 -7.00
N TRP A 17 5.32 6.30 -7.74
CA TRP A 17 4.52 5.62 -8.74
C TRP A 17 3.79 4.43 -8.10
N VAL A 18 2.48 4.34 -8.36
CA VAL A 18 1.61 3.33 -7.77
C VAL A 18 1.08 2.38 -8.86
N ARG A 19 1.16 1.07 -8.61
CA ARG A 19 0.60 0.03 -9.50
C ARG A 19 0.17 -1.20 -8.72
N ARG A 20 -0.72 -2.02 -9.28
CA ARG A 20 -1.01 -3.35 -8.74
C ARG A 20 -0.06 -4.39 -9.33
N LEU A 21 0.54 -5.21 -8.47
CA LEU A 21 1.45 -6.30 -8.83
C LEU A 21 1.30 -7.43 -7.79
N ASP A 22 1.22 -8.69 -8.23
CA ASP A 22 1.21 -9.88 -7.36
C ASP A 22 0.24 -9.80 -6.15
N GLY A 23 -0.97 -9.29 -6.40
CA GLY A 23 -2.01 -9.15 -5.38
C GLY A 23 -1.77 -8.04 -4.34
N ALA A 24 -0.77 -7.18 -4.55
CA ALA A 24 -0.48 -6.02 -3.71
C ALA A 24 -0.60 -4.71 -4.51
N LEU A 25 -0.78 -3.61 -3.79
CA LEU A 25 -0.57 -2.27 -4.30
C LEU A 25 0.87 -1.85 -4.02
N SER A 26 1.69 -1.81 -5.07
CA SER A 26 3.11 -1.46 -4.99
C SER A 26 3.31 0.03 -5.23
N ILE A 27 4.00 0.68 -4.30
CA ILE A 27 4.21 2.12 -4.21
C ILE A 27 5.72 2.35 -4.23
N VAL A 28 6.25 2.87 -5.33
CA VAL A 28 7.70 2.92 -5.59
C VAL A 28 8.18 4.34 -5.81
N ALA A 29 9.25 4.74 -5.13
CA ALA A 29 9.99 5.97 -5.43
C ALA A 29 11.50 5.72 -5.30
N GLY A 30 12.23 5.91 -6.40
CA GLY A 30 13.68 5.71 -6.41
C GLY A 30 14.08 4.32 -5.91
N PRO A 31 14.96 4.20 -4.89
CA PRO A 31 15.42 2.92 -4.37
C PRO A 31 14.42 2.22 -3.46
N ASP A 32 13.32 2.88 -3.09
CA ASP A 32 12.35 2.41 -2.10
C ASP A 32 11.06 1.91 -2.75
N ALA A 33 10.54 0.81 -2.21
CA ALA A 33 9.24 0.27 -2.52
C ALA A 33 8.48 -0.02 -1.22
N LEU A 34 7.17 0.22 -1.24
CA LEU A 34 6.23 -0.13 -0.19
C LEU A 34 5.05 -0.86 -0.83
N ASP A 35 4.83 -2.11 -0.41
CA ASP A 35 3.71 -2.91 -0.88
C ASP A 35 2.61 -2.92 0.18
N LEU A 36 1.40 -2.51 -0.20
CA LEU A 36 0.18 -2.67 0.59
C LEU A 36 -0.55 -3.93 0.15
N ARG A 37 -0.70 -4.88 1.09
CA ARG A 37 -1.57 -6.06 0.95
C ARG A 37 -2.80 -5.90 1.82
N THR A 38 -3.96 -5.91 1.18
CA THR A 38 -5.26 -5.81 1.85
C THR A 38 -6.34 -6.45 0.96
N PRO A 39 -7.37 -7.09 1.52
CA PRO A 39 -8.53 -7.54 0.76
C PRO A 39 -9.44 -6.38 0.33
N VAL A 40 -9.18 -5.15 0.79
CA VAL A 40 -9.99 -3.98 0.49
C VAL A 40 -9.65 -3.41 -0.89
N ASP A 41 -10.68 -3.09 -1.67
CA ASP A 41 -10.53 -2.39 -2.93
C ASP A 41 -10.08 -0.94 -2.70
N THR A 42 -8.90 -0.62 -3.21
CA THR A 42 -8.28 0.70 -3.13
C THR A 42 -8.32 1.42 -4.47
N ARG A 43 -8.33 2.76 -4.40
CA ARG A 43 -8.23 3.66 -5.56
C ARG A 43 -7.28 4.82 -5.25
N GLY A 44 -6.74 5.44 -6.30
CA GLY A 44 -6.00 6.69 -6.16
C GLY A 44 -6.94 7.89 -6.08
N ASP A 45 -6.63 8.86 -5.21
CA ASP A 45 -7.34 10.13 -5.06
C ASP A 45 -6.40 11.19 -4.49
N ASP A 46 -6.29 12.36 -5.13
CA ASP A 46 -5.42 13.48 -4.72
C ASP A 46 -4.04 13.09 -4.13
N MET A 47 -3.24 12.32 -4.90
CA MET A 47 -1.92 11.82 -4.48
C MET A 47 -1.91 10.87 -3.27
N ALA A 48 -3.09 10.41 -2.84
CA ALA A 48 -3.29 9.40 -1.82
C ALA A 48 -3.83 8.10 -2.41
N THR A 49 -3.67 7.01 -1.66
CA THR A 49 -4.45 5.78 -1.86
C THR A 49 -5.58 5.79 -0.85
N VAL A 50 -6.81 5.72 -1.33
CA VAL A 50 -8.02 5.75 -0.49
C VAL A 50 -8.84 4.48 -0.66
N ALA A 51 -9.64 4.16 0.35
CA ALA A 51 -10.62 3.08 0.27
C ALA A 51 -11.82 3.32 1.19
N ASP A 52 -12.97 2.83 0.76
CA ASP A 52 -14.23 2.84 1.49
C ASP A 52 -14.67 1.38 1.68
N PHE A 53 -14.87 0.95 2.93
CA PHE A 53 -15.20 -0.45 3.23
C PHE A 53 -16.01 -0.60 4.52
N THR A 54 -16.70 -1.73 4.65
CA THR A 54 -17.51 -2.08 5.82
C THR A 54 -16.76 -3.10 6.68
N VAL A 55 -16.84 -2.93 8.01
CA VAL A 55 -16.34 -3.89 8.99
C VAL A 55 -17.51 -4.28 9.86
N LEU A 56 -17.85 -5.56 9.91
CA LEU A 56 -18.93 -6.10 10.72
C LEU A 56 -18.38 -6.69 12.04
N ALA A 57 -19.28 -7.02 12.95
CA ALA A 57 -18.90 -7.67 14.20
C ALA A 57 -18.27 -9.05 13.91
N GLY A 58 -17.02 -9.24 14.36
CA GLY A 58 -16.25 -10.46 14.13
C GLY A 58 -15.31 -10.40 12.92
N ASP A 59 -15.37 -9.34 12.09
CA ASP A 59 -14.46 -9.16 10.98
C ASP A 59 -13.07 -8.68 11.45
N THR A 60 -12.04 -9.19 10.80
CA THR A 60 -10.67 -8.66 10.86
C THR A 60 -10.25 -8.31 9.44
N VAL A 61 -10.01 -7.01 9.17
CA VAL A 61 -9.62 -6.51 7.84
C VAL A 61 -8.17 -6.05 7.88
N PRO A 62 -7.22 -6.82 7.31
CA PRO A 62 -5.80 -6.51 7.42
C PRO A 62 -5.36 -5.45 6.39
N PHE A 63 -4.39 -4.64 6.81
CA PHE A 63 -3.64 -3.72 5.97
C PHE A 63 -2.16 -3.93 6.28
N VAL A 64 -1.49 -4.77 5.50
CA VAL A 64 -0.07 -5.10 5.72
C VAL A 64 0.78 -4.26 4.80
N LEU A 65 1.70 -3.50 5.38
CA LEU A 65 2.67 -2.67 4.67
C LEU A 65 4.06 -3.28 4.79
N THR A 66 4.68 -3.59 3.65
CA THR A 66 6.03 -4.16 3.59
C THR A 66 6.94 -3.27 2.78
N TRP A 67 7.98 -2.75 3.42
CA TRP A 67 9.03 -2.00 2.73
C TRP A 67 10.12 -2.94 2.20
N HIS A 68 10.66 -2.63 1.02
CA HIS A 68 11.86 -3.26 0.49
C HIS A 68 12.57 -2.35 -0.53
N ARG A 69 13.77 -2.76 -0.96
CA ARG A 69 14.47 -2.11 -2.07
C ARG A 69 13.72 -2.37 -3.38
N SER A 70 13.36 -1.32 -4.11
CA SER A 70 12.56 -1.37 -5.34
C SER A 70 13.21 -2.17 -6.48
N HIS A 71 14.54 -2.26 -6.49
CA HIS A 71 15.34 -2.95 -7.49
C HIS A 71 15.62 -4.42 -7.14
N LEU A 72 15.10 -4.93 -6.03
CA LEU A 72 15.15 -6.32 -5.64
C LEU A 72 13.75 -6.94 -5.73
N PRO A 73 13.64 -8.27 -5.88
CA PRO A 73 12.36 -8.94 -5.75
C PRO A 73 11.68 -8.60 -4.42
N PRO A 74 10.35 -8.43 -4.39
CA PRO A 74 9.63 -8.19 -3.14
C PRO A 74 9.84 -9.38 -2.19
N PRO A 75 9.93 -9.14 -0.88
CA PRO A 75 9.99 -10.22 0.10
C PRO A 75 8.67 -11.03 0.08
N PRO A 76 8.69 -12.27 0.59
CA PRO A 76 7.46 -13.03 0.78
C PRO A 76 6.43 -12.23 1.59
N PRO A 77 5.13 -12.42 1.32
CA PRO A 77 4.07 -11.82 2.14
C PRO A 77 4.24 -12.18 3.63
N ILE A 78 3.91 -11.23 4.50
CA ILE A 78 3.86 -11.42 5.95
C ILE A 78 2.40 -11.54 6.35
N ASP A 79 2.11 -12.46 7.27
CA ASP A 79 0.76 -12.63 7.82
C ASP A 79 0.38 -11.45 8.74
N ALA A 80 -0.91 -11.13 8.75
CA ALA A 80 -1.49 -10.05 9.54
C ALA A 80 -1.96 -10.50 10.92
#